data_AF-A0A160M6Y3-F1
#
_entry.id   AF-A0A160M6Y3-F1
#
_cell.length_a   1.000
_cell.length_b   1.000
_cell.length_c   1.000
_cell.angle_alpha   90.00
_cell.angle_beta   90.00
_cell.angle_gamma   90.00
#
_symmetry.space_group_name_H-M   'P 1'
#
loop_
_entity.id
_entity.type
_entity.pdbx_description
1 polymer ?
#
loop_
_entity_poly.entity_id
_entity_poly.type
_entity_poly.pdbx_seq_one_letter_code
_entity_poly.pdbx_strand_id
1 'polypeptide(L)' 'MNRIEGQIKGIKNMMIKQTYCDNILHQMLRLHYISRVLLESHINTCVTMLKEEDPDIVKEFLTTISKITK' A
#
# COMPACT_ATOMS: atom_id res chain seq x y z
N MET A 1 7.70 0.48 -8.19
CA MET A 1 6.60 0.34 -9.16
C MET A 1 6.56 -1.06 -9.82
N ASN A 2 7.64 -1.50 -10.47
CA ASN A 2 7.69 -2.76 -11.24
C ASN A 2 7.28 -4.03 -10.46
N ARG A 3 7.56 -4.08 -9.16
CA ARG A 3 7.15 -5.20 -8.28
C ARG A 3 5.63 -5.29 -8.10
N ILE A 4 4.95 -4.16 -8.00
CA ILE A 4 3.49 -4.08 -7.84
C ILE A 4 2.81 -4.55 -9.13
N GLU A 5 3.29 -4.04 -10.26
CA GLU A 5 2.78 -4.42 -11.58
C GLU A 5 2.97 -5.92 -11.83
N GLY A 6 4.12 -6.47 -11.42
CA GLY A 6 4.39 -7.91 -11.48
C GLY A 6 3.40 -8.73 -10.63
N GLN A 7 3.05 -8.27 -9.43
CA GLN A 7 2.06 -8.96 -8.59
C GLN A 7 0.65 -8.91 -9.21
N ILE A 8 0.23 -7.77 -9.77
CA ILE A 8 -1.07 -7.64 -10.44
C ILE A 8 -1.14 -8.54 -11.68
N LYS A 9 -0.09 -8.55 -12.51
CA LYS A 9 0.00 -9.48 -13.66
C LYS A 9 0.01 -10.94 -13.21
N GLY A 10 0.64 -11.24 -12.07
CA GLY A 10 0.64 -12.57 -11.44
C GLY A 10 -0.78 -13.04 -11.10
N ILE A 11 -1.56 -12.21 -10.40
CA ILE A 11 -2.96 -12.52 -10.05
C ILE A 11 -3.81 -12.74 -11.30
N LYS A 12 -3.67 -11.86 -12.30
CA LYS A 12 -4.37 -12.00 -13.59
C LYS A 12 -4.08 -13.36 -14.24
N ASN A 13 -2.81 -13.76 -14.28
CA ASN A 13 -2.42 -15.06 -14.83
C ASN A 13 -2.96 -16.24 -14.00
N MET A 14 -3.04 -16.10 -12.67
CA MET A 14 -3.61 -17.13 -11.80
C MET A 14 -5.11 -17.33 -12.03
N MET A 15 -5.85 -16.25 -12.29
CA MET A 15 -7.27 -16.33 -12.67
C MET A 15 -7.45 -17.02 -14.02
N ILE A 16 -6.64 -16.66 -15.03
CA ILE A 16 -6.68 -17.29 -16.36
C ILE A 16 -6.42 -18.80 -16.27
N LYS A 17 -5.46 -19.20 -15.41
CA LYS A 17 -5.11 -20.60 -15.18
C LYS A 17 -6.08 -21.35 -14.25
N GLN A 18 -7.14 -20.69 -13.77
CA GLN A 18 -8.09 -21.24 -12.80
C GLN A 18 -7.40 -21.84 -11.57
N THR A 19 -6.39 -21.14 -11.07
CA THR A 19 -5.66 -21.55 -9.86
C THR A 19 -6.62 -21.52 -8.66
N TYR A 20 -6.38 -22.37 -7.66
CA TYR A 20 -7.16 -22.39 -6.42
C TYR A 20 -7.39 -20.99 -5.85
N CYS A 21 -8.65 -20.68 -5.54
CA CYS A 21 -9.08 -19.38 -5.03
C CYS A 21 -8.27 -18.96 -3.79
N ASP A 22 -7.91 -19.92 -2.93
CA ASP A 22 -7.08 -19.67 -1.75
C ASP A 22 -5.72 -19.06 -2.10
N ASN A 23 -5.04 -19.58 -3.13
CA ASN A 23 -3.75 -19.04 -3.58
C ASN A 23 -3.89 -17.62 -4.15
N ILE A 24 -4.99 -17.33 -4.84
CA ILE A 24 -5.30 -15.99 -5.36
C ILE A 24 -5.53 -15.03 -4.19
N LEU A 25 -6.37 -15.43 -3.22
CA LEU A 25 -6.65 -14.66 -2.01
C LEU A 25 -5.37 -14.39 -1.21
N HIS A 26 -4.52 -15.40 -1.03
CA HIS A 26 -3.24 -15.25 -0.33
C HIS A 26 -2.31 -14.26 -1.05
N GLN A 27 -2.28 -14.27 -2.38
CA GLN A 27 -1.49 -13.31 -3.15
C GLN A 27 -2.06 -11.89 -3.07
N MET A 28 -3.39 -11.73 -3.06
CA MET A 28 -4.05 -10.45 -2.83
C MET A 28 -3.75 -9.88 -1.44
N LEU A 29 -3.73 -10.72 -0.40
CA LEU A 29 -3.35 -10.31 0.95
C LEU A 29 -1.93 -9.76 1.01
N ARG A 30 -1.01 -10.31 0.20
CA ARG A 30 0.36 -9.80 0.09
C ARG A 30 0.46 -8.43 -0.60
N LEU A 31 -0.57 -7.99 -1.33
CA LEU A 31 -0.62 -6.63 -1.87
C LEU A 31 -0.83 -5.58 -0.76
N HIS A 32 -1.43 -5.93 0.39
CA HIS A 32 -1.55 -5.00 1.53
C HIS A 32 -0.19 -4.52 2.06
N TYR A 33 0.89 -5.28 1.80
CA TYR A 33 2.26 -4.84 2.09
C TYR A 33 2.65 -3.54 1.36
N ILE A 34 2.06 -3.29 0.18
CA ILE A 34 2.33 -2.09 -0.62
C ILE A 34 1.88 -0.83 0.11
N SER A 35 0.72 -0.88 0.77
CA SER A 35 0.17 0.22 1.55
C SER A 35 1.15 0.65 2.65
N ARG A 36 1.81 -0.32 3.32
CA ARG A 36 2.85 -0.05 4.32
C ARG A 36 4.10 0.61 3.72
N VAL A 37 4.59 0.11 2.58
CA VAL A 37 5.79 0.67 1.93
C VAL A 37 5.56 2.11 1.44
N LEU A 38 4.39 2.38 0.87
CA LEU A 38 4.03 3.74 0.44
C LEU A 38 3.91 4.69 1.64
N LEU A 39 3.33 4.21 2.73
CA LEU A 39 3.21 4.99 3.96
C LEU A 39 4.57 5.30 4.59
N GLU A 40 5.47 4.32 4.64
CA GLU A 40 6.84 4.51 5.11
C GLU A 40 7.59 5.54 4.26
N SER A 41 7.44 5.48 2.92
CA SER A 41 7.97 6.51 2.03
C SER A 41 7.38 7.88 2.34
N HIS A 42 6.05 7.99 2.53
CA HIS A 42 5.37 9.24 2.82
C HIS A 42 5.85 9.87 4.13
N ILE A 43 6.08 9.07 5.18
CA ILE A 43 6.67 9.55 6.45
C ILE A 43 8.08 10.09 6.19
N ASN A 44 8.92 9.30 5.52
CA ASN A 44 10.33 9.65 5.32
C ASN A 44 10.57 10.80 4.34
N THR A 45 9.58 11.20 3.53
CA THR A 45 9.70 12.30 2.56
C THR A 45 8.82 13.50 2.87
N CYS A 46 7.54 13.29 3.20
CA CYS A 46 6.57 14.38 3.36
C CYS A 46 6.55 14.86 4.81
N VAL A 47 6.65 13.95 5.78
CA VAL A 47 6.61 14.29 7.21
C VAL A 47 7.96 14.81 7.71
N THR A 48 9.08 14.29 7.21
CA THR A 48 10.44 14.78 7.58
C THR A 48 10.78 16.14 6.99
N MET A 49 10.09 16.57 5.93
CA MET A 49 10.22 17.93 5.34
C MET A 49 9.36 18.97 6.06
N LEU A 50 8.60 18.57 7.08
CA LEU A 50 7.83 19.49 7.90
C LEU A 50 8.80 20.37 8.69
N LYS A 51 8.77 21.66 8.39
CA LYS A 51 9.12 22.68 9.38
C LYS A 51 7.99 22.69 10.39
N GLU A 52 8.35 22.61 11.67
CA GLU A 52 7.42 22.54 12.79
C GLU A 52 6.27 23.56 12.62
N GLU A 53 5.05 23.14 12.97
CA GLU A 53 3.84 23.99 13.12
C GLU A 53 2.80 24.08 11.97
N ASP A 54 2.70 23.11 11.05
CA ASP A 54 1.53 23.01 10.15
C ASP A 54 0.49 21.97 10.64
N PRO A 55 -0.57 22.38 11.39
CA PRO A 55 -1.58 21.47 11.93
C PRO A 55 -2.47 20.82 10.87
N ASP A 56 -2.60 21.40 9.67
CA ASP A 56 -3.43 20.84 8.61
C ASP A 56 -2.77 19.61 7.97
N ILE A 57 -1.45 19.64 7.82
CA ILE A 57 -0.69 18.48 7.30
C ILE A 57 -0.69 17.32 8.31
N VAL A 58 -0.59 17.60 9.62
CA VAL A 58 -0.71 16.58 10.67
C VAL A 58 -2.09 15.91 10.61
N LYS A 59 -3.15 16.69 10.39
CA LYS A 59 -4.51 16.17 10.23
C LYS A 59 -4.66 15.31 8.96
N GLU A 60 -4.07 15.73 7.85
CA GLU A 60 -4.03 14.95 6.60
C GLU A 60 -3.29 13.61 6.79
N PHE A 61 -2.14 13.65 7.45
CA PHE A 61 -1.36 12.47 7.78
C PHE A 61 -2.14 11.46 8.63
N LEU A 62 -2.76 11.93 9.72
CA LEU A 62 -3.60 11.10 10.60
C LEU A 62 -4.80 10.49 9.86
N THR A 63 -5.43 11.26 8.97
CA THR A 63 -6.53 10.78 8.12
C THR A 63 -6.05 9.66 7.18
N THR A 64 -4.86 9.80 6.63
CA THR A 64 -4.26 8.82 5.71
C THR A 64 -3.87 7.53 6.44
N ILE A 65 -3.25 7.64 7.62
CA ILE A 65 -2.96 6.49 8.50
C ILE A 65 -4.23 5.71 8.83
N SER A 66 -5.29 6.40 9.29
CA SER A 66 -6.54 5.76 9.70
C SER A 66 -7.21 4.94 8.58
N LYS A 67 -6.99 5.31 7.31
CA LYS A 67 -7.53 4.57 6.15
C LYS A 67 -6.70 3.32 5.81
N ILE A 68 -5.41 3.30 6.14
CA ILE A 68 -4.50 2.20 5.86
C ILE A 68 -4.55 1.12 6.95
N THR A 69 -4.83 1.50 8.20
CA THR A 69 -4.91 0.57 9.34
C THR A 69 -6.28 -0.09 9.55
N LYS A 70 -7.31 0.28 8.78
CA LYS A 70 -8.58 -0.45 8.71
C LYS A 70 -8.48 -1.62 7.75
#